data_AF-A0A1I1RE84-F1
#
_entry.id   AF-A0A1I1RE84-F1
#
_cell.length_a   1.000
_cell.length_b   1.000
_cell.length_c   1.000
_cell.angle_alpha   90.00
_cell.angle_beta   90.00
_cell.angle_gamma   90.00
#
_symmetry.space_group_name_H-M   'P 1'
#
loop_
_entity.id
_entity.type
_entity.pdbx_description
1 polymer ?
#
loop_
_entity_poly.entity_id
_entity_poly.type
_entity_poly.pdbx_seq_one_letter_code
_entity_poly.pdbx_strand_id
1 'polypeptide(L)' 'MNLRLPEEVQESLRRRAEAEGRSMHAIVVQAVERYLAEEADRATVRRLGAKYAARHADLLRRLAE' A
#
# COMPACT_ATOMS: atom_id res chain seq x y z
N MET A 1 -3.66 7.45 19.12
CA MET A 1 -2.91 8.16 18.05
C MET A 1 -3.66 9.44 17.71
N ASN A 2 -2.97 10.58 17.63
CA ASN A 2 -3.59 11.86 17.29
C ASN A 2 -3.12 12.30 15.91
N LEU A 3 -3.97 12.15 14.89
CA LEU A 3 -3.65 12.50 13.50
C LEU A 3 -4.22 13.87 13.18
N ARG A 4 -3.36 14.79 12.74
CA ARG A 4 -3.81 16.06 12.17
C ARG A 4 -4.04 15.86 10.69
N LEU A 5 -5.30 15.88 10.29
CA LEU A 5 -5.72 15.77 8.90
C LEU A 5 -6.15 17.15 8.39
N PRO A 6 -5.89 17.49 7.11
CA PRO A 6 -6.52 18.64 6.49
C PRO A 6 -8.05 18.56 6.60
N GLU A 7 -8.72 19.70 6.75
CA GLU A 7 -10.17 19.78 6.98
C GLU A 7 -10.97 19.00 5.92
N GLU A 8 -10.60 19.15 4.65
CA GLU A 8 -11.25 18.46 3.52
C GLU A 8 -11.15 16.93 3.62
N VAL A 9 -10.01 16.44 4.11
CA VAL A 9 -9.76 15.00 4.31
C VAL A 9 -10.58 14.50 5.50
N GLN A 10 -10.70 15.31 6.55
CA GLN A 10 -11.45 14.98 7.74
C GLN A 10 -12.96 14.88 7.44
N GLU A 11 -13.50 15.82 6.66
CA GLU A 11 -14.88 15.80 6.19
C GLU A 11 -15.18 14.62 5.27
N SER A 12 -14.28 14.33 4.33
CA SER A 12 -14.41 13.17 3.44
C SER A 12 -14.41 11.85 4.23
N LEU A 13 -13.53 11.74 5.23
CA LEU A 13 -13.46 10.58 6.12
C LEU A 13 -14.71 10.43 6.99
N ARG A 14 -15.25 11.55 7.51
CA ARG A 14 -16.50 11.57 8.29
C ARG A 14 -17.67 11.04 7.46
N ARG A 15 -17.88 11.57 6.25
CA ARG A 15 -18.95 11.10 5.35
C ARG A 15 -18.84 9.61 5.05
N ARG A 16 -17.61 9.13 4.83
CA ARG A 16 -17.36 7.70 4.57
C ARG A 16 -17.64 6.83 5.80
N ALA A 17 -17.25 7.29 6.98
CA ALA A 17 -17.54 6.65 8.26
C ALA A 17 -19.04 6.51 8.52
N GLU A 18 -19.79 7.58 8.30
CA GLU A 18 -21.25 7.59 8.42
C GLU A 18 -21.91 6.63 7.42
N ALA A 19 -21.48 6.64 6.15
CA ALA A 19 -22.01 5.76 5.11
C ALA A 19 -21.74 4.27 5.39
N GLU A 20 -20.60 3.94 6.01
CA GLU A 20 -20.26 2.55 6.38
C GLU A 20 -20.77 2.15 7.77
N GLY A 21 -21.32 3.08 8.56
CA GLY A 21 -21.72 2.84 9.95
C GLY A 21 -20.52 2.50 10.86
N ARG A 22 -19.34 3.02 10.55
CA ARG A 22 -18.08 2.73 11.26
C ARG A 22 -17.47 4.00 11.82
N SER A 23 -16.64 3.87 12.85
CA SER A 23 -15.91 5.04 13.36
C SER A 23 -14.84 5.49 12.35
N MET A 24 -14.60 6.80 12.28
CA MET A 24 -13.51 7.36 11.45
C MET A 24 -12.16 6.70 11.78
N HIS A 25 -11.92 6.40 13.06
CA HIS A 25 -10.72 5.70 13.50
C HIS A 25 -10.60 4.29 12.89
N ALA A 26 -11.68 3.52 12.86
CA ALA A 26 -11.67 2.17 12.29
C ALA A 26 -11.34 2.20 10.78
N ILE A 27 -11.87 3.17 10.05
CA ILE A 27 -11.56 3.35 8.63
C ILE A 27 -10.08 3.70 8.43
N VAL A 28 -9.53 4.60 9.25
CA VAL A 28 -8.11 4.98 9.17
C VAL A 28 -7.21 3.79 9.46
N VAL A 29 -7.49 3.01 10.51
CA VAL A 29 -6.69 1.83 10.84
C VAL A 29 -6.71 0.84 9.67
N GLN A 30 -7.88 0.53 9.13
CA GLN A 30 -7.98 -0.38 7.98
C GLN A 30 -7.26 0.16 6.74
N ALA A 31 -7.31 1.48 6.48
CA ALA A 31 -6.61 2.08 5.36
C ALA A 31 -5.09 1.98 5.52
N VAL A 32 -4.58 2.21 6.74
CA VAL A 32 -3.15 2.07 7.07
C VAL A 32 -2.70 0.60 6.95
N GLU A 33 -3.48 -0.34 7.47
CA GLU A 33 -3.18 -1.78 7.32
C GLU A 33 -3.08 -2.20 5.87
N ARG A 34 -4.04 -1.75 5.04
CA ARG A 34 -4.05 -2.04 3.60
C ARG A 34 -2.83 -1.44 2.89
N TYR A 35 -2.51 -0.19 3.19
CA TYR A 35 -1.34 0.48 2.64
C TYR A 35 -0.03 -0.24 3.00
N LEU A 36 0.12 -0.65 4.26
CA LEU A 36 1.30 -1.38 4.72
C LEU A 36 1.40 -2.79 4.11
N ALA A 37 0.27 -3.50 3.97
CA ALA A 37 0.23 -4.79 3.32
C ALA A 37 0.63 -4.69 1.83
N GLU A 38 0.06 -3.73 1.10
CA GLU A 38 0.41 -3.48 -0.30
C GLU A 38 1.88 -3.08 -0.48
N GLU A 39 2.44 -2.27 0.43
CA GLU A 39 3.85 -1.89 0.37
C GLU A 39 4.79 -3.05 0.73
N ALA A 40 4.40 -3.91 1.68
CA ALA A 40 5.13 -5.13 2.01
C ALA A 40 5.17 -6.11 0.83
N ASP A 41 4.06 -6.24 0.10
CA ASP A 41 3.99 -7.03 -1.12
C ASP A 41 4.87 -6.44 -2.22
N ARG A 42 4.82 -5.12 -2.45
CA ARG A 42 5.70 -4.45 -3.43
C ARG A 42 7.18 -4.59 -3.07
N ALA A 43 7.54 -4.45 -1.80
CA ALA A 43 8.91 -4.64 -1.33
C ALA A 43 9.36 -6.10 -1.52
N THR A 44 8.48 -7.06 -1.24
CA THR A 44 8.75 -8.49 -1.44
C THR A 44 8.90 -8.83 -2.91
N VAL A 45 8.02 -8.33 -3.78
CA VAL A 45 8.10 -8.48 -5.24
C VAL A 45 9.38 -7.86 -5.78
N ARG A 46 9.75 -6.63 -5.35
CA ARG A 46 11.01 -5.99 -5.76
C ARG A 46 12.23 -6.79 -5.31
N ARG A 47 12.24 -7.29 -4.08
CA ARG A 47 13.34 -8.10 -3.53
C ARG A 47 13.48 -9.44 -4.26
N LEU A 48 12.38 -10.13 -4.52
CA LEU A 48 12.37 -11.38 -5.27
C LEU A 48 12.75 -11.14 -6.73
N GLY A 49 12.20 -10.10 -7.35
CA GLY A 49 12.56 -9.66 -8.70
C GLY A 49 14.05 -9.38 -8.83
N ALA A 50 14.65 -8.63 -7.91
CA ALA A 50 16.10 -8.38 -7.88
C ALA A 50 16.91 -9.68 -7.72
N LYS A 51 16.47 -10.59 -6.85
CA LYS A 51 17.14 -11.89 -6.62
C LYS A 51 17.11 -12.78 -7.89
N TYR A 52 15.97 -12.87 -8.56
CA TYR A 52 15.83 -13.69 -9.76
C TYR A 52 16.44 -13.02 -10.99
N ALA A 53 16.37 -11.69 -11.11
CA ALA A 53 17.06 -10.94 -12.15
C ALA A 53 18.58 -11.13 -12.05
N ALA A 54 19.15 -11.10 -10.84
CA ALA A 54 20.58 -11.39 -10.65
C ALA A 54 20.93 -12.85 -10.99
N ARG A 55 20.06 -13.81 -10.64
CA ARG A 55 20.28 -15.24 -10.88
C ARG A 55 20.12 -15.64 -12.36
N HIS A 56 19.28 -14.93 -13.10
CA HIS A 56 18.94 -15.23 -14.49
C HIS A 56 19.33 -14.10 -15.45
N ALA A 57 20.27 -13.24 -15.05
CA ALA A 57 20.72 -12.08 -15.81
C ALA A 57 21.11 -12.44 -17.25
N ASP A 58 21.79 -13.59 -17.42
CA ASP A 58 22.25 -14.07 -18.71
C ASP A 58 21.10 -14.52 -19.64
N LEU A 59 20.07 -15.14 -19.07
CA LEU A 59 18.87 -15.56 -19.78
C LEU A 59 17.99 -14.37 -20.17
N LEU A 60 17.84 -13.39 -19.27
CA LEU A 60 17.10 -12.15 -19.52
C LEU A 60 17.80 -11.28 -20.59
N ARG A 61 19.13 -11.23 -20.57
CA ARG A 61 19.94 -10.52 -21.57
C ARG A 61 19.74 -11.11 -22.97
N ARG A 62 19.67 -12.43 -23.09
CA ARG A 62 19.43 -13.14 -24.37
C ARG A 62 17.98 -13.06 -24.86
N LEU A 63 17.02 -12.76 -23.98
CA LEU A 63 15.62 -12.54 -24.37
C LEU A 63 15.37 -11.10 -24.87
N ALA A 64 16.26 -10.17 -24.52
CA ALA A 64 16.20 -8.77 -24.96
C ALA A 64 16.88 -8.52 -26.33
N GLU A 65 17.50 -9.55 -26.90
CA GLU A 65 18.02 -9.60 -28.28
C GLU A 65 16.95 -10.17 -29.23
#